data_AF-A0A6N9IYQ6-F1
#
_entry.id   AF-A0A6N9IYQ6-F1
#
_cell.length_a   1.000
_cell.length_b   1.000
_cell.length_c   1.000
_cell.angle_alpha   90.00
_cell.angle_beta   90.00
_cell.angle_gamma   90.00
#
_symmetry.space_group_name_H-M   'P 1'
#
loop_
_entity.id
_entity.type
_entity.pdbx_description
1 polymer ?
#
loop_
_entity_poly.entity_id
_entity_poly.type
_entity_poly.pdbx_seq_one_letter_code
_entity_poly.pdbx_strand_id
1 'polypeptide(L)' 'MLETKKQFLDNLKKVCLCRSIKAGTIMAAIKGGTLTFEGLRKELGVGTGNCKAKRCRSKIEERIKEYKDSLKEDGETVEP' A
#
# COMPACT_ATOMS: atom_id res chain seq x y z
N MET A 1 4.28 26.05 4.00
CA MET A 1 4.08 25.14 2.85
C MET A 1 5.23 24.14 2.70
N LEU A 2 5.44 23.23 3.66
CA LEU A 2 6.50 22.19 3.59
C LEU A 2 5.94 20.76 3.57
N GLU A 3 4.71 20.53 4.01
CA GLU A 3 4.08 19.19 4.07
C GLU A 3 4.08 18.46 2.72
N THR A 4 3.81 19.16 1.62
CA THR A 4 3.56 18.56 0.31
C THR A 4 4.79 17.88 -0.29
N LYS A 5 6.00 18.44 -0.05
CA LYS A 5 7.26 17.87 -0.57
C LYS A 5 7.55 16.51 0.06
N LYS A 6 7.39 16.42 1.38
CA LYS A 6 7.70 15.21 2.15
C LYS A 6 6.78 14.05 1.76
N GLN A 7 5.49 14.34 1.57
CA GLN A 7 4.52 13.34 1.12
C GLN A 7 4.82 12.86 -0.31
N PHE A 8 5.22 13.76 -1.21
CA PHE A 8 5.61 13.37 -2.57
C PHE A 8 6.87 12.48 -2.58
N LEU A 9 7.89 12.85 -1.80
CA LEU A 9 9.10 12.04 -1.61
C LEU A 9 8.79 10.64 -1.05
N ASP A 10 7.85 10.52 -0.11
CA ASP A 10 7.45 9.22 0.43
C ASP A 10 6.80 8.33 -0.64
N ASN A 11 5.96 8.90 -1.50
CA ASN A 11 5.33 8.18 -2.61
C ASN A 11 6.38 7.64 -3.60
N LEU A 12 7.53 8.27 -3.75
CA LEU A 12 8.61 7.80 -4.63
C LEU A 12 9.46 6.69 -3.99
N LYS A 13 9.39 6.49 -2.66
CA LYS A 13 10.17 5.45 -1.98
C LYS A 13 9.76 4.06 -2.44
N LYS A 14 10.74 3.19 -2.63
CA LYS A 14 10.51 1.78 -2.98
C LYS A 14 10.04 1.01 -1.76
N VAL A 15 8.86 0.41 -1.86
CA VAL A 15 8.30 -0.49 -0.84
C VAL A 15 8.69 -1.93 -1.14
N CYS A 16 8.57 -2.36 -2.40
CA CYS A 16 9.07 -3.65 -2.84
C CYS A 16 10.43 -3.49 -3.51
N LEU A 17 11.50 -3.81 -2.78
CA LEU A 17 12.88 -3.74 -3.30
C LEU A 17 13.10 -4.73 -4.45
N CYS A 18 12.57 -5.95 -4.33
CA CYS A 18 12.72 -7.03 -5.31
C CYS A 18 12.08 -6.69 -6.67
N ARG A 19 10.97 -5.94 -6.67
CA ARG A 19 10.21 -5.59 -7.88
C ARG A 19 10.30 -4.10 -8.22
N SER A 20 11.11 -3.35 -7.48
CA SER A 20 11.23 -1.88 -7.58
C SER A 20 9.88 -1.13 -7.58
N ILE A 21 8.88 -1.63 -6.85
CA ILE A 21 7.56 -1.00 -6.74
C ILE A 21 7.61 0.12 -5.68
N LYS A 22 7.10 1.28 -6.05
CA LYS A 22 7.08 2.50 -5.23
C LYS A 22 5.82 2.60 -4.39
N ALA A 23 5.87 3.34 -3.28
CA ALA A 23 4.75 3.56 -2.39
C ALA A 23 3.55 4.20 -3.10
N GLY A 24 3.81 5.16 -4.01
CA GLY A 24 2.77 5.84 -4.76
C GLY A 24 1.97 4.92 -5.68
N THR A 25 2.61 3.91 -6.27
CA THR A 25 1.92 2.89 -7.07
C THR A 25 0.99 2.05 -6.20
N ILE A 26 1.44 1.68 -4.99
CA ILE A 26 0.64 0.91 -4.04
C ILE A 26 -0.56 1.74 -3.54
N MET A 27 -0.32 3.01 -3.20
CA MET A 27 -1.37 3.94 -2.80
C MET A 27 -2.38 4.20 -3.93
N ALA A 28 -1.94 4.28 -5.18
CA ALA A 28 -2.83 4.44 -6.33
C ALA A 28 -3.77 3.23 -6.49
N ALA A 29 -3.25 2.01 -6.35
CA ALA A 29 -4.06 0.79 -6.37
C ALA A 29 -5.04 0.72 -5.18
N ILE A 30 -4.58 1.07 -3.98
CA ILE A 30 -5.43 1.16 -2.78
C ILE A 30 -6.58 2.15 -2.99
N LYS A 31 -6.28 3.35 -3.53
CA LYS A 31 -7.31 4.35 -3.89
C LYS A 31 -8.23 3.90 -5.02
N GLY A 32 -7.75 3.01 -5.89
CA GLY A 32 -8.55 2.36 -6.94
C GLY A 32 -9.51 1.28 -6.41
N GLY A 33 -9.46 0.96 -5.11
CA GLY A 33 -10.32 -0.04 -4.47
C GLY A 33 -9.59 -1.33 -4.07
N THR A 34 -8.30 -1.46 -4.38
CA THR A 34 -7.51 -2.65 -4.06
C THR A 34 -7.02 -2.61 -2.61
N LEU A 35 -7.90 -2.93 -1.66
CA LEU A 35 -7.67 -2.82 -0.21
C LEU A 35 -7.22 -4.14 0.45
N THR A 36 -6.54 -5.01 -0.29
CA THR A 36 -6.01 -6.28 0.21
C THR A 36 -4.62 -6.56 -0.33
N PHE A 37 -3.80 -7.23 0.46
CA PHE A 37 -2.44 -7.61 0.04
C PHE A 37 -2.48 -8.52 -1.20
N GLU A 38 -3.44 -9.44 -1.27
CA GLU A 38 -3.57 -10.36 -2.39
C GLU A 38 -4.02 -9.65 -3.67
N GLY A 39 -4.96 -8.70 -3.58
CA GLY A 39 -5.35 -7.85 -4.70
C GLY A 39 -4.15 -7.07 -5.25
N LEU A 40 -3.38 -6.41 -4.37
CA LEU A 40 -2.16 -5.70 -4.77
C LEU A 40 -1.11 -6.65 -5.35
N ARG A 41 -0.99 -7.87 -4.82
CA ARG A 41 -0.08 -8.89 -5.34
C ARG A 41 -0.47 -9.31 -6.76
N LYS A 42 -1.76 -9.45 -7.05
CA LYS A 42 -2.27 -9.82 -8.38
C LYS A 42 -2.13 -8.66 -9.37
N GLU A 43 -2.41 -7.45 -8.93
CA GLU A 43 -2.41 -6.24 -9.77
C GLU A 43 -0.99 -5.69 -10.01
N LEU A 44 -0.22 -5.50 -8.95
CA LEU A 44 1.12 -4.88 -8.98
C LEU A 44 2.26 -5.91 -8.96
N GLY A 45 1.98 -7.19 -8.70
CA GLY A 45 3.03 -8.19 -8.55
C GLY A 45 3.87 -8.03 -7.29
N VAL A 46 3.38 -7.32 -6.27
CA VAL A 46 4.12 -7.15 -5.01
C VAL A 46 4.22 -8.48 -4.24
N GLY A 47 5.39 -8.77 -3.70
CA GLY A 47 5.59 -9.99 -2.90
C GLY A 47 5.79 -11.29 -3.69
N THR A 48 5.75 -11.25 -5.03
CA THR A 48 6.07 -12.41 -5.90
C THR A 48 7.56 -12.57 -6.19
N GLY A 49 8.40 -11.61 -5.81
CA GLY A 49 9.85 -11.68 -6.01
C GLY A 49 10.53 -12.71 -5.12
N ASN A 50 11.87 -12.83 -5.27
CA ASN A 50 12.69 -13.79 -4.54
C ASN A 50 12.56 -13.69 -3.00
N CYS A 51 12.26 -12.49 -2.49
CA CYS A 51 12.02 -12.23 -1.08
C CYS A 51 10.68 -12.77 -0.55
N LYS A 52 9.79 -13.31 -1.40
CA LYS A 52 8.48 -13.90 -1.04
C LYS A 52 7.68 -13.04 -0.05
N ALA A 53 7.58 -11.75 -0.36
CA ALA A 53 6.92 -10.73 0.46
C ALA A 53 7.51 -10.44 1.86
N LYS A 54 8.57 -11.12 2.32
CA LYS A 54 9.13 -10.94 3.67
C LYS A 54 9.46 -9.50 4.06
N ARG A 55 9.86 -8.65 3.10
CA ARG A 55 10.26 -7.25 3.35
C ARG A 55 9.19 -6.21 3.06
N CYS A 56 8.32 -6.48 2.08
CA CYS A 56 7.32 -5.50 1.64
C CYS A 56 5.94 -5.75 2.24
N ARG A 57 5.64 -6.97 2.70
CA ARG A 57 4.33 -7.37 3.23
C ARG A 57 3.88 -6.47 4.37
N SER A 58 4.66 -6.35 5.45
CA SER A 58 4.29 -5.54 6.61
C SER A 58 4.04 -4.08 6.24
N LYS A 59 4.88 -3.49 5.38
CA LYS A 59 4.68 -2.11 4.89
C LYS A 59 3.41 -1.94 4.06
N ILE A 60 3.05 -2.93 3.25
CA ILE A 60 1.83 -2.88 2.44
C ILE A 60 0.61 -3.04 3.33
N GLU A 61 0.60 -4.02 4.23
CA GLU A 61 -0.50 -4.27 5.17
C GLU A 61 -0.74 -3.07 6.08
N GLU A 62 0.32 -2.44 6.59
CA GLU A 62 0.24 -1.20 7.37
C GLU A 62 -0.44 -0.08 6.56
N ARG A 63 0.00 0.16 5.32
CA ARG A 63 -0.57 1.20 4.45
C ARG A 63 -2.04 0.96 4.08
N ILE A 64 -2.42 -0.30 3.86
CA ILE A 64 -3.83 -0.67 3.66
C ILE A 64 -4.62 -0.38 4.94
N LYS A 65 -4.10 -0.76 6.10
CA LYS A 65 -4.76 -0.56 7.38
C LYS A 65 -4.95 0.93 7.67
N GLU A 66 -3.90 1.73 7.54
CA GLU A 66 -3.95 3.19 7.68
C GLU A 66 -4.99 3.81 6.74
N TYR A 67 -5.01 3.39 5.47
CA TYR A 67 -6.00 3.89 4.51
C TYR A 67 -7.43 3.49 4.88
N LYS A 68 -7.64 2.22 5.29
CA LYS A 68 -8.96 1.75 5.75
C LYS A 68 -9.41 2.51 7.00
N ASP A 69 -8.50 2.78 7.93
CA ASP A 69 -8.77 3.55 9.13
C ASP A 69 -9.21 4.98 8.78
N SER A 70 -8.49 5.63 7.86
CA SER A 70 -8.88 6.94 7.32
C SER A 70 -10.18 6.95 6.51
N LEU A 71 -10.68 5.79 6.06
CA LEU A 71 -11.98 5.66 5.39
C LEU A 71 -13.13 5.38 6.36
N LYS A 72 -12.85 4.89 7.57
CA LYS A 72 -13.88 4.51 8.56
C LYS A 72 -14.58 5.68 9.23
N GLU A 73 -14.23 6.93 8.91
CA GLU A 73 -15.02 8.10 9.30
C GLU A 73 -16.31 8.27 8.48
N ASP A 74 -16.58 7.44 7.46
CA ASP A 74 -17.84 7.41 6.70
C ASP A 74 -18.25 5.98 6.27
N GLY A 75 -18.41 5.04 7.22
CA GLY A 75 -18.96 3.73 6.86
C GLY A 75 -18.83 2.63 7.91
N GLU A 76 -19.94 2.38 8.60
CA GLU A 76 -20.19 1.22 9.46
C GLU A 76 -20.14 -0.13 8.69
N THR A 77 -19.95 -1.23 9.44
CA THR A 77 -20.10 -2.68 9.10
C THR A 77 -18.98 -3.39 8.30
N VAL A 78 -18.50 -4.61 8.61
CA VAL A 78 -18.89 -5.72 9.53
C VAL A 78 -17.65 -6.58 9.87
N GLU A 79 -17.75 -7.30 10.99
CA GLU A 79 -16.90 -8.39 11.54
C GLU A 79 -16.97 -9.67 10.65
N PRO A 80 -16.38 -10.86 10.96
CA PRO A 80 -16.24 -11.56 12.25
C PRO A 80 -14.82 -11.64 12.85
#